data_AF-A0A537PS59-F1
#
_entry.id   AF-A0A537PS59-F1
#
_cell.length_a   1.000
_cell.length_b   1.000
_cell.length_c   1.000
_cell.angle_alpha   90.00
_cell.angle_beta   90.00
_cell.angle_gamma   90.00
#
_symmetry.space_group_name_H-M   'P 1'
#
loop_
_entity.id
_entity.type
_entity.pdbx_description
1 polymer ?
#
loop_
_entity_poly.entity_id
_entity_poly.type
_entity_poly.pdbx_seq_one_letter_code
_entity_poly.pdbx_strand_id
1 'polypeptide(L)'
;EILGRFPHQLSGGQRQRVMVARALLLQPKLIVADEPVSMVDASLRATILGSLRKLTDEHGISILYITHDLATAYQVSDWILVLYRAHLAEAGAVERVVKEPRHPYTQLLISAIPRAHAARDWLGQDGDSGRSGRAPNPDGCCFAERCPHAMAACLASPPGLYRIEPRRAVACVQYGGHPVLPAGNPGDVLSAAGASAGTG
;
A
#
# COMPACT_ATOMS: atom_id res chain seq x y z
N GLU A 1 34.03 -12.40 -8.32
CA GLU A 1 33.07 -13.23 -9.09
C GLU A 1 32.22 -12.44 -10.09
N ILE A 2 31.76 -11.21 -9.79
CA ILE A 2 30.89 -10.42 -10.69
C ILE A 2 31.67 -9.42 -11.59
N LEU A 3 32.86 -8.97 -11.17
CA LEU A 3 33.67 -7.99 -11.93
C LEU A 3 33.97 -8.48 -13.35
N GLY A 4 33.75 -7.61 -14.35
CA GLY A 4 34.03 -7.88 -15.77
C GLY A 4 32.93 -8.64 -16.52
N ARG A 5 31.81 -8.97 -15.87
CA ARG A 5 30.65 -9.64 -16.52
C ARG A 5 29.58 -8.64 -16.95
N PHE A 6 29.00 -8.87 -18.12
CA PHE A 6 27.86 -8.09 -18.63
C PHE A 6 26.53 -8.50 -17.97
N PRO A 7 25.50 -7.64 -17.95
CA PRO A 7 24.21 -7.93 -17.30
C PRO A 7 23.53 -9.24 -17.75
N HIS A 8 23.71 -9.65 -19.00
CA HIS A 8 23.16 -10.90 -19.55
C HIS A 8 23.92 -12.14 -19.07
N GLN A 9 25.12 -12.00 -18.49
CA GLN A 9 25.95 -13.09 -17.97
C GLN A 9 25.77 -13.32 -16.46
N LEU A 10 24.86 -12.57 -15.84
CA LEU A 10 24.56 -12.64 -14.41
C LEU A 10 23.26 -13.42 -14.17
N SER A 11 23.22 -14.24 -13.13
CA SER A 11 21.96 -14.82 -12.64
C SER A 11 21.01 -13.73 -12.13
N GLY A 12 19.71 -14.03 -12.01
CA GLY A 12 18.73 -13.08 -11.45
C GLY A 12 19.15 -12.53 -10.09
N GLY A 13 19.60 -13.40 -9.18
CA GLY A 13 20.10 -13.00 -7.86
C GLY A 13 21.41 -12.19 -7.91
N GLN A 14 22.29 -12.45 -8.87
CA GLN A 14 23.49 -11.62 -9.06
C GLN A 14 23.14 -10.22 -9.56
N ARG A 15 22.22 -10.10 -10.53
CA ARG A 15 21.71 -8.79 -10.99
C ARG A 15 21.06 -8.01 -9.84
N GLN A 16 20.25 -8.68 -9.03
CA GLN A 16 19.61 -8.05 -7.88
C GLN A 16 20.63 -7.52 -6.87
N ARG A 17 21.66 -8.32 -6.53
CA ARG A 17 22.74 -7.86 -5.63
C ARG A 17 23.50 -6.67 -6.19
N VAL A 18 23.77 -6.64 -7.50
CA VAL A 18 24.41 -5.48 -8.15
C VAL A 18 23.51 -4.24 -8.10
N MET A 19 22.20 -4.39 -8.30
CA MET A 19 21.25 -3.27 -8.19
C MET A 19 21.14 -2.74 -6.76
N VAL A 20 21.05 -3.62 -5.76
CA VAL A 20 21.04 -3.21 -4.35
C VAL A 20 22.36 -2.53 -3.99
N ALA A 21 23.51 -3.11 -4.34
CA ALA A 21 24.81 -2.50 -4.10
C ALA A 21 24.89 -1.11 -4.75
N ARG A 22 24.47 -0.98 -6.02
CA ARG A 22 24.43 0.30 -6.73
C ARG A 22 23.52 1.33 -6.05
N ALA A 23 22.36 0.93 -5.54
CA ALA A 23 21.47 1.80 -4.80
C ALA A 23 22.11 2.30 -3.50
N LEU A 24 22.94 1.47 -2.85
CA LEU A 24 23.58 1.78 -1.57
C LEU A 24 24.92 2.52 -1.68
N LEU A 25 25.56 2.53 -2.87
CA LEU A 25 26.87 3.18 -3.08
C LEU A 25 26.93 4.64 -2.63
N LEU A 26 25.82 5.37 -2.75
CA LEU A 26 25.73 6.80 -2.43
C LEU A 26 25.18 7.09 -1.03
N GLN A 27 25.04 6.07 -0.17
CA GLN A 27 24.46 6.20 1.18
C GLN A 27 23.13 7.00 1.16
N PRO A 28 22.13 6.53 0.38
CA PRO A 28 20.90 7.29 0.19
C PRO A 28 20.13 7.42 1.50
N LYS A 29 19.45 8.54 1.69
CA LYS A 29 18.49 8.70 2.81
C LYS A 29 17.13 8.06 2.51
N LEU A 30 16.83 7.79 1.25
CA LEU A 30 15.57 7.22 0.77
C LEU A 30 15.81 6.23 -0.37
N ILE A 31 15.18 5.07 -0.29
CA ILE A 31 15.08 4.08 -1.37
C ILE A 31 13.62 3.97 -1.81
N VAL A 32 13.37 4.04 -3.11
CA VAL A 32 12.08 3.69 -3.69
C VAL A 32 12.18 2.29 -4.26
N ALA A 33 11.41 1.36 -3.70
CA ALA A 33 11.41 -0.04 -4.07
C ALA A 33 10.07 -0.38 -4.74
N ASP A 34 10.06 -0.34 -6.08
CA ASP A 34 8.87 -0.63 -6.89
C ASP A 34 8.81 -2.11 -7.26
N GLU A 35 7.84 -2.82 -6.69
CA GLU A 35 7.60 -4.26 -6.86
C GLU A 35 8.87 -5.14 -6.73
N PRO A 36 9.70 -4.96 -5.68
CA PRO A 36 11.06 -5.50 -5.63
C PRO A 36 11.13 -7.03 -5.49
N VAL A 37 10.00 -7.68 -5.19
CA VAL A 37 9.89 -9.14 -4.99
C VAL A 37 8.91 -9.82 -5.95
N SER A 38 8.32 -9.08 -6.89
CA SER A 38 7.30 -9.60 -7.82
C SER A 38 7.80 -10.74 -8.71
N MET A 39 9.05 -10.64 -9.16
CA MET A 39 9.72 -11.63 -10.03
C MET A 39 10.65 -12.58 -9.28
N VAL A 40 10.49 -12.69 -7.95
CA VAL A 40 11.34 -13.52 -7.10
C VAL A 40 10.57 -14.71 -6.53
N ASP A 41 11.22 -15.87 -6.52
CA ASP A 41 10.70 -17.09 -5.91
C ASP A 41 10.28 -16.89 -4.45
N ALA A 42 9.22 -17.57 -4.02
CA ALA A 42 8.67 -17.45 -2.68
C ALA A 42 9.71 -17.75 -1.58
N SER A 43 10.66 -18.66 -1.83
CA SER A 43 11.73 -19.01 -0.89
C SER A 43 12.73 -17.88 -0.64
N LEU A 44 12.92 -16.97 -1.60
CA LEU A 44 13.87 -15.86 -1.51
C LEU A 44 13.24 -14.55 -1.05
N ARG A 45 11.90 -14.44 -1.11
CA ARG A 45 11.15 -13.24 -0.75
C ARG A 45 11.45 -12.78 0.67
N ALA A 46 11.39 -13.68 1.65
CA ALA A 46 11.64 -13.36 3.05
C ALA A 46 13.05 -12.80 3.28
N THR A 47 14.06 -13.32 2.57
CA THR A 47 15.44 -12.85 2.64
C THR A 47 15.57 -11.41 2.11
N ILE A 48 14.89 -11.10 1.01
CA ILE A 48 14.91 -9.76 0.43
C ILE A 48 14.20 -8.76 1.34
N LEU A 49 13.00 -9.10 1.83
CA LEU A 49 12.25 -8.25 2.74
C LEU A 49 13.01 -8.00 4.04
N GLY A 50 13.63 -9.03 4.60
CA GLY A 50 14.50 -8.89 5.77
C GLY A 50 15.73 -8.02 5.50
N SER A 51 16.30 -8.08 4.29
CA SER A 51 17.42 -7.21 3.89
C SER A 51 16.98 -5.75 3.79
N LEU A 52 15.80 -5.47 3.22
CA LEU A 52 15.24 -4.11 3.18
C LEU A 52 15.02 -3.57 4.60
N ARG A 53 14.46 -4.38 5.51
CA ARG A 53 14.26 -3.96 6.90
C ARG A 53 15.57 -3.62 7.60
N LYS A 54 16.62 -4.42 7.40
CA LYS A 54 17.96 -4.14 7.94
C LYS A 54 18.55 -2.83 7.43
N LEU A 55 18.30 -2.45 6.18
CA LEU A 55 18.76 -1.15 5.67
C LEU A 55 18.11 0.01 6.43
N THR A 56 16.83 -0.11 6.75
CA THR A 56 16.13 0.86 7.60
C THR A 56 16.71 0.88 9.02
N ASP A 57 16.78 -0.30 9.66
CA ASP A 57 17.13 -0.42 11.08
C ASP A 57 18.60 -0.10 11.37
N GLU A 58 19.53 -0.54 10.51
CA GLU A 58 20.97 -0.40 10.74
C GLU A 58 21.56 0.89 10.13
N HIS A 59 21.01 1.38 9.01
CA HIS A 59 21.59 2.49 8.25
C HIS A 59 20.71 3.76 8.26
N GLY A 60 19.53 3.71 8.90
CA GLY A 60 18.61 4.86 8.96
C GLY A 60 18.04 5.26 7.60
N ILE A 61 18.01 4.33 6.64
CA ILE A 61 17.52 4.57 5.28
C ILE A 61 16.00 4.46 5.27
N SER A 62 15.29 5.50 4.83
CA SER A 62 13.85 5.41 4.62
C SER A 62 13.54 4.58 3.37
N ILE A 63 12.46 3.79 3.40
CA ILE A 63 12.04 2.97 2.26
C ILE A 63 10.60 3.28 1.89
N LEU A 64 10.38 3.70 0.64
CA LEU A 64 9.07 3.71 0.01
C LEU A 64 8.90 2.40 -0.75
N TYR A 65 8.13 1.48 -0.17
CA TYR A 65 7.85 0.17 -0.74
C TYR A 65 6.51 0.16 -1.49
N ILE A 66 6.54 -0.07 -2.79
CA ILE A 66 5.35 -0.10 -3.66
C ILE A 66 5.08 -1.54 -4.04
N THR A 67 3.87 -2.02 -3.76
CA THR A 67 3.45 -3.36 -4.14
C THR A 67 1.93 -3.49 -4.27
N HIS A 68 1.50 -4.49 -5.03
CA HIS A 68 0.14 -5.02 -5.00
C HIS A 68 -0.08 -6.14 -3.96
N ASP A 69 0.97 -6.69 -3.34
CA ASP A 69 0.86 -7.76 -2.33
C ASP A 69 0.87 -7.19 -0.90
N LEU A 70 -0.32 -7.09 -0.31
CA LEU A 70 -0.53 -6.57 1.05
C LEU A 70 0.22 -7.37 2.12
N ALA A 71 0.47 -8.67 1.92
CA ALA A 71 1.22 -9.48 2.89
C ALA A 71 2.68 -9.04 2.97
N THR A 72 3.29 -8.70 1.83
CA THR A 72 4.67 -8.19 1.81
C THR A 72 4.77 -6.78 2.36
N ALA A 73 3.78 -5.92 2.05
CA ALA A 73 3.70 -4.58 2.62
C ALA A 73 3.59 -4.63 4.15
N TYR A 74 2.76 -5.54 4.69
CA TYR A 74 2.63 -5.75 6.14
C TYR A 74 3.93 -6.19 6.83
N GLN A 75 4.80 -6.91 6.13
CA GLN A 75 6.06 -7.43 6.70
C GLN A 75 7.17 -6.37 6.81
N VAL A 76 7.16 -5.35 5.96
CA VAL A 76 8.30 -4.42 5.82
C VAL A 76 7.98 -3.00 6.28
N SER A 77 6.75 -2.55 6.12
CA SER A 77 6.36 -1.15 6.29
C SER A 77 5.83 -0.85 7.69
N ASP A 78 6.15 0.32 8.24
CA ASP A 78 5.49 0.79 9.48
C ASP A 78 4.15 1.49 9.18
N TRP A 79 4.02 2.06 7.99
CA TRP A 79 2.84 2.78 7.50
C TRP A 79 2.45 2.26 6.12
N ILE A 80 1.15 2.31 5.81
CA ILE A 80 0.63 1.89 4.50
C ILE A 80 -0.34 2.91 3.93
N LEU A 81 -0.28 3.05 2.61
CA LEU A 81 -1.19 3.82 1.79
C LEU A 81 -1.83 2.87 0.78
N VAL A 82 -3.15 2.71 0.85
CA VAL A 82 -3.91 1.86 -0.04
C VAL A 82 -4.50 2.72 -1.14
N LEU A 83 -4.14 2.44 -2.39
CA LEU A 83 -4.60 3.17 -3.55
C LEU A 83 -5.62 2.33 -4.34
N TYR A 84 -6.67 2.98 -4.86
CA TYR A 84 -7.56 2.41 -5.86
C TYR A 84 -7.70 3.37 -7.04
N ARG A 85 -7.34 2.92 -8.25
CA ARG A 85 -7.37 3.75 -9.47
C ARG A 85 -6.73 5.13 -9.27
N ALA A 86 -5.51 5.16 -8.72
CA ALA A 86 -4.74 6.36 -8.37
C ALA A 86 -5.35 7.29 -7.30
N HIS A 87 -6.41 6.87 -6.61
CA HIS A 87 -7.00 7.60 -5.48
C HIS A 87 -6.64 6.92 -4.16
N LEU A 88 -6.31 7.70 -3.13
CA LEU A 88 -6.04 7.18 -1.79
C LEU A 88 -7.35 6.70 -1.16
N ALA A 89 -7.45 5.40 -0.89
CA ALA A 89 -8.61 4.78 -0.26
C ALA A 89 -8.50 4.82 1.27
N GLU A 90 -7.32 4.46 1.80
CA GLU A 90 -7.04 4.39 3.23
C GLU A 90 -5.54 4.56 3.49
N ALA A 91 -5.19 5.22 4.59
CA ALA A 91 -3.81 5.37 5.02
C ALA A 91 -3.70 5.36 6.55
N GLY A 92 -2.61 4.78 7.06
CA GLY A 92 -2.31 4.76 8.49
C GLY A 92 -1.24 3.73 8.85
N ALA A 93 -1.10 3.46 10.15
CA ALA A 93 -0.19 2.42 10.64
C ALA A 93 -0.58 1.07 10.04
N VAL A 94 0.42 0.29 9.58
CA VAL A 94 0.17 -0.92 8.80
C VAL A 94 -0.69 -1.92 9.57
N GLU A 95 -0.48 -2.05 10.88
CA GLU A 95 -1.24 -2.97 11.72
C GLU A 95 -2.70 -2.54 11.86
N ARG A 96 -2.96 -1.24 12.00
CA ARG A 96 -4.34 -0.71 12.11
C ARG A 96 -5.10 -0.92 10.81
N VAL A 97 -4.48 -0.61 9.67
CA VAL A 97 -5.11 -0.73 8.34
C VAL A 97 -5.35 -2.19 7.98
N VAL A 98 -4.41 -3.10 8.28
CA VAL A 98 -4.54 -4.52 7.93
C VAL A 98 -5.46 -5.28 8.88
N LYS A 99 -5.45 -4.98 10.18
CA LYS A 99 -6.27 -5.71 11.16
C LYS A 99 -7.69 -5.16 11.29
N GLU A 100 -7.87 -3.85 11.13
CA GLU A 100 -9.16 -3.17 11.28
C GLU A 100 -9.45 -2.27 10.07
N PRO A 101 -9.46 -2.79 8.82
CA PRO A 101 -9.64 -1.99 7.62
C PRO A 101 -10.97 -1.23 7.61
N ARG A 102 -10.91 0.06 7.26
CA ARG A 102 -12.06 0.97 7.34
C ARG A 102 -12.68 1.27 5.98
N HIS A 103 -11.90 1.25 4.91
CA HIS A 103 -12.43 1.44 3.57
C HIS A 103 -12.92 0.10 3.00
N PRO A 104 -14.11 0.03 2.36
CA PRO A 104 -14.65 -1.21 1.78
C PRO A 104 -13.72 -1.89 0.76
N TYR A 105 -12.95 -1.11 -0.01
CA TYR A 105 -11.90 -1.65 -0.88
C TYR A 105 -10.76 -2.32 -0.10
N THR A 106 -10.27 -1.72 0.99
CA THR A 106 -9.22 -2.31 1.83
C THR A 106 -9.72 -3.61 2.47
N GLN A 107 -10.98 -3.62 2.93
CA GLN A 107 -11.65 -4.83 3.44
C GLN A 107 -11.67 -5.94 2.39
N LEU A 108 -12.04 -5.59 1.15
CA LEU A 108 -12.03 -6.53 0.02
C LEU A 108 -10.63 -7.08 -0.25
N LEU A 109 -9.59 -6.23 -0.30
CA LEU A 109 -8.19 -6.65 -0.47
C LEU A 109 -7.74 -7.64 0.60
N ILE A 110 -8.03 -7.36 1.88
CA ILE A 110 -7.64 -8.23 3.00
C ILE A 110 -8.39 -9.56 2.94
N SER A 111 -9.67 -9.53 2.56
CA SER A 111 -10.49 -10.75 2.43
C SER A 111 -9.98 -11.72 1.36
N ALA A 112 -9.28 -11.20 0.34
CA ALA A 112 -8.69 -11.98 -0.73
C ALA A 112 -7.38 -12.69 -0.33
N ILE A 113 -6.76 -12.33 0.80
CA ILE A 113 -5.51 -12.94 1.26
C ILE A 113 -5.78 -14.37 1.73
N PRO A 114 -5.13 -15.40 1.15
CA PRO A 114 -5.30 -16.78 1.59
C PRO A 114 -4.88 -16.96 3.06
N ARG A 115 -5.78 -17.45 3.91
CA ARG A 115 -5.47 -17.81 5.31
C ARG A 115 -5.00 -19.27 5.39
N ALA A 116 -3.84 -19.50 5.99
CA ALA A 116 -3.21 -20.82 6.13
C ALA A 116 -3.99 -21.83 7.02
N HIS A 117 -5.07 -21.42 7.70
CA HIS A 117 -5.81 -22.27 8.65
C HIS A 117 -7.33 -22.30 8.43
N ALA A 118 -7.82 -22.08 7.22
CA ALA A 118 -9.20 -22.41 6.90
C ALA A 118 -9.20 -23.69 6.09
N ALA A 119 -9.72 -24.79 6.65
CA ALA A 119 -10.19 -25.92 5.87
C ALA A 119 -11.13 -25.34 4.78
N ARG A 120 -10.63 -25.24 3.55
CA ARG A 120 -11.44 -24.71 2.45
C ARG A 120 -12.37 -25.83 2.03
N ASP A 121 -13.63 -25.67 2.41
CA ASP A 121 -14.73 -26.28 1.70
C ASP A 121 -14.69 -25.74 0.26
N TRP A 122 -14.42 -26.60 -0.70
CA TRP A 122 -14.25 -26.24 -2.12
C TRP A 122 -15.59 -25.92 -2.81
N LEU A 123 -16.68 -25.89 -2.05
CA LEU A 123 -18.04 -25.69 -2.51
C LEU A 123 -18.58 -24.37 -1.95
N GLY A 124 -18.58 -23.32 -2.78
CA GLY A 124 -19.32 -22.09 -2.50
C GLY A 124 -18.46 -20.90 -2.08
N GLN A 125 -17.59 -20.44 -2.96
CA GLN A 125 -17.34 -19.00 -3.02
C GLN A 125 -17.94 -18.50 -4.33
N ASP A 126 -19.13 -17.91 -4.23
CA ASP A 126 -19.59 -16.89 -5.15
C ASP A 126 -18.63 -15.70 -5.03
N GLY A 127 -17.43 -15.88 -5.58
CA GLY A 127 -16.53 -14.78 -5.86
C GLY A 127 -17.24 -13.93 -6.88
N ASP A 128 -17.78 -12.79 -6.43
CA ASP A 128 -18.23 -11.67 -7.26
C ASP A 128 -17.05 -11.19 -8.13
N SER A 129 -16.78 -11.98 -9.15
CA SER A 129 -15.84 -11.78 -10.24
C SER A 129 -16.56 -11.13 -11.43
N GLY A 130 -17.79 -10.62 -11.22
CA GLY A 130 -18.72 -10.29 -12.28
C GLY A 130 -18.92 -8.80 -12.58
N ARG A 131 -18.58 -7.86 -11.70
CA ARG A 131 -18.72 -6.41 -12.00
C ARG A 131 -17.47 -5.83 -12.64
N SER A 132 -17.02 -6.46 -13.72
CA SER A 132 -16.00 -5.95 -14.64
C SER A 132 -16.68 -5.12 -15.72
N GLY A 133 -16.37 -3.82 -15.82
CA GLY A 133 -16.50 -3.13 -17.12
C GLY A 133 -16.94 -1.67 -17.11
N ARG A 134 -17.29 -1.06 -15.98
CA ARG A 134 -17.69 0.36 -16.00
C ARG A 134 -16.52 1.29 -15.66
N ALA A 135 -16.42 2.36 -16.44
CA ALA A 135 -15.42 3.40 -16.27
C ALA A 135 -15.57 3.99 -14.85
N PRO A 136 -14.46 4.36 -14.18
CA PRO A 136 -14.57 4.95 -12.84
C PRO A 136 -15.50 6.14 -12.89
N ASN A 137 -16.40 6.26 -11.91
CA ASN A 137 -17.25 7.44 -11.78
C ASN A 137 -16.34 8.66 -11.57
N PRO A 138 -16.17 9.55 -12.56
CA PRO A 138 -15.30 10.72 -12.41
C PRO A 138 -15.92 11.74 -11.44
N ASP A 139 -17.24 11.69 -11.28
CA ASP A 139 -18.03 12.64 -10.51
C ASP A 139 -18.29 12.15 -9.08
N GLY A 140 -17.76 10.99 -8.69
CA GLY A 140 -18.08 10.34 -7.41
C GLY A 140 -16.94 9.52 -6.82
N CYS A 141 -17.28 8.67 -5.86
CA CYS A 141 -16.35 7.67 -5.33
C CYS A 141 -15.95 6.68 -6.43
N CYS A 142 -14.66 6.58 -6.71
CA CYS A 142 -14.11 5.70 -7.74
C CYS A 142 -14.40 4.21 -7.51
N PHE A 143 -14.68 3.79 -6.25
CA PHE A 143 -15.00 2.42 -5.87
C PHE A 143 -16.52 2.14 -5.74
N ALA A 144 -17.40 3.12 -5.95
CA ALA A 144 -18.83 2.99 -5.68
C ALA A 144 -19.49 1.79 -6.40
N GLU A 145 -19.06 1.45 -7.61
CA GLU A 145 -19.65 0.38 -8.42
C GLU A 145 -19.40 -1.02 -7.88
N ARG A 146 -18.33 -1.19 -7.12
CA ARG A 146 -17.93 -2.46 -6.49
C ARG A 146 -18.14 -2.46 -4.98
N CYS A 147 -18.58 -1.32 -4.43
CA CYS A 147 -18.76 -1.16 -3.00
C CYS A 147 -20.09 -1.78 -2.55
N PRO A 148 -20.08 -2.75 -1.60
CA PRO A 148 -21.31 -3.32 -1.05
C PRO A 148 -22.11 -2.32 -0.21
N HIS A 149 -21.50 -1.18 0.14
CA HIS A 149 -22.11 -0.10 0.94
C HIS A 149 -22.32 1.19 0.13
N ALA A 150 -22.41 1.08 -1.20
CA ALA A 150 -22.65 2.23 -2.06
C ALA A 150 -23.99 2.89 -1.75
N MET A 151 -24.01 4.22 -1.70
CA MET A 151 -25.20 5.05 -1.46
C MET A 151 -25.24 6.22 -2.45
N ALA A 152 -26.37 6.91 -2.57
CA ALA A 152 -26.55 8.02 -3.51
C ALA A 152 -25.44 9.09 -3.39
N ALA A 153 -25.04 9.44 -2.17
CA ALA A 153 -23.96 10.39 -1.91
C ALA A 153 -22.59 9.94 -2.47
N CYS A 154 -22.34 8.62 -2.59
CA CYS A 154 -21.11 8.11 -3.23
C CYS A 154 -21.07 8.37 -4.74
N LEU A 155 -22.21 8.61 -5.38
CA LEU A 155 -22.29 8.86 -6.82
C LEU A 155 -22.25 10.34 -7.17
N ALA A 156 -22.49 11.23 -6.20
CA ALA A 156 -22.69 12.66 -6.40
C ALA A 156 -21.39 13.50 -6.34
N SER A 157 -20.43 13.10 -5.52
CA SER A 157 -19.14 13.79 -5.38
C SER A 157 -18.04 12.84 -4.89
N PRO A 158 -16.77 13.01 -5.29
CA PRO A 158 -15.66 12.27 -4.71
C PRO A 158 -15.57 12.50 -3.20
N PRO A 159 -15.35 11.46 -2.38
CA PRO A 159 -15.18 11.65 -0.94
C PRO A 159 -13.89 12.40 -0.64
N GLY A 160 -13.93 13.30 0.35
CA GLY A 160 -12.73 13.86 0.95
C GLY A 160 -11.90 12.78 1.65
N LEU A 161 -10.62 13.08 1.92
CA LEU A 161 -9.78 12.23 2.75
C LEU A 161 -10.03 12.56 4.23
N TYR A 162 -10.84 11.76 4.90
CA TYR A 162 -11.31 12.06 6.26
C TYR A 162 -10.35 11.52 7.32
N ARG A 163 -9.93 12.34 8.30
CA ARG A 163 -9.12 11.91 9.45
C ARG A 163 -9.98 11.26 10.52
N ILE A 164 -9.82 9.95 10.68
CA ILE A 164 -10.64 9.12 11.60
C ILE A 164 -9.93 8.82 12.93
N GLU A 165 -8.60 8.76 12.94
CA GLU A 165 -7.78 8.58 14.15
C GLU A 165 -6.50 9.43 13.98
N PRO A 166 -5.72 9.68 15.05
CA PRO A 166 -4.39 10.24 14.92
C PRO A 166 -3.55 9.40 13.96
N ARG A 167 -3.07 10.05 12.89
CA ARG A 167 -2.33 9.42 11.79
C ARG A 167 -3.07 8.34 11.00
N ARG A 168 -4.39 8.45 10.89
CA ARG A 168 -5.20 7.56 10.06
C ARG A 168 -6.27 8.33 9.29
N ALA A 169 -6.36 8.05 8.00
CA ALA A 169 -7.34 8.70 7.13
C ALA A 169 -7.97 7.73 6.13
N VAL A 170 -9.21 8.02 5.75
CA VAL A 170 -10.02 7.18 4.86
C VAL A 170 -10.80 8.07 3.89
N ALA A 171 -10.76 7.74 2.60
CA ALA A 171 -11.57 8.43 1.59
C ALA A 171 -12.89 7.70 1.35
N CYS A 172 -13.85 7.84 2.26
CA CYS A 172 -15.16 7.21 2.14
C CYS A 172 -16.26 8.09 2.73
N VAL A 173 -17.38 8.20 2.02
CA VAL A 173 -18.54 9.03 2.41
C VAL A 173 -19.12 8.66 3.78
N GLN A 174 -18.96 7.40 4.21
CA GLN A 174 -19.38 6.95 5.54
C GLN A 174 -18.71 7.73 6.69
N TYR A 175 -17.56 8.36 6.44
CA TYR A 175 -16.81 9.14 7.42
C TYR A 175 -16.96 10.66 7.21
N GLY A 176 -17.99 11.11 6.48
CA GLY A 176 -18.21 12.53 6.15
C GLY A 176 -18.32 13.50 7.34
N GLY A 177 -18.55 13.00 8.56
CA GLY A 177 -18.56 13.80 9.78
C GLY A 177 -17.17 14.11 10.37
N HIS A 178 -16.10 13.58 9.78
CA HIS A 178 -14.73 13.78 10.26
C HIS A 178 -14.03 14.95 9.54
N PRO A 179 -12.97 15.53 10.13
CA PRO A 179 -12.17 16.57 9.47
C PRO A 179 -11.58 16.07 8.16
N VAL A 180 -11.77 16.83 7.09
CA VAL A 180 -11.17 16.57 5.77
C VAL A 180 -9.72 17.04 5.79
N LEU A 181 -8.81 16.17 5.37
CA LEU A 181 -7.42 16.56 5.11
C LEU A 181 -7.31 17.25 3.75
N PRO A 182 -6.48 18.30 3.65
CA PRO A 182 -6.23 18.94 2.37
C PRO A 182 -5.77 17.90 1.35
N ALA A 183 -6.44 17.88 0.20
CA ALA A 183 -6.15 16.92 -0.85
C ALA A 183 -4.73 17.16 -1.38
N GLY A 184 -3.85 16.17 -1.25
CA GLY A 184 -2.61 16.13 -2.04
C GLY A 184 -1.33 15.76 -1.30
N ASN A 185 -1.30 15.74 0.03
CA ASN A 185 -0.09 15.32 0.74
C ASN A 185 -0.34 14.12 1.67
N PRO A 186 0.06 12.91 1.27
CA PRO A 186 0.01 11.75 2.16
C PRO A 186 0.84 11.93 3.44
N GLY A 187 1.85 12.79 3.42
CA GLY A 187 2.61 13.20 4.60
C GLY A 187 1.74 13.82 5.68
N ASP A 188 0.62 14.47 5.32
CA ASP A 188 -0.30 15.04 6.31
C ASP A 188 -0.96 13.93 7.12
N VAL A 189 -1.30 12.80 6.49
CA VAL A 189 -1.82 11.63 7.20
C VAL A 189 -0.78 11.08 8.16
N LEU A 190 0.49 10.99 7.75
CA LEU A 190 1.55 10.38 8.56
C LEU A 190 2.06 11.31 9.68
N SER A 191 1.85 12.62 9.54
CA SER A 191 2.18 13.60 10.55
C SER A 191 1.15 13.62 11.69
N ALA A 192 1.63 13.59 12.95
CA ALA A 192 0.76 13.71 14.13
C ALA A 192 0.15 15.12 14.25
N ALA A 193 0.74 16.12 13.60
CA ALA A 193 0.42 17.52 13.78
C ALA A 193 -0.24 18.07 12.52
N GLY A 194 -1.42 18.69 12.69
CA GLY A 194 -1.60 19.96 12.00
C GLY A 194 -0.46 20.86 12.46
N ALA A 195 0.59 20.98 11.65
CA ALA A 195 1.66 21.90 11.91
C ALA A 195 1.03 23.29 11.92
N SER A 196 1.05 23.91 13.09
CA SER A 196 0.84 25.33 13.31
C SER A 196 1.51 26.12 12.18
N ALA A 197 0.68 26.72 11.31
CA ALA A 197 1.13 27.77 10.42
C ALA A 197 1.62 28.93 11.29
N GLY A 198 2.88 29.30 11.11
CA GLY A 198 3.54 30.34 11.87
C GLY A 198 2.86 31.71 11.71
N THR A 199 2.80 32.41 12.83
CA THR A 199 2.97 33.87 12.93
C THR A 199 4.15 33.99 13.89
N GLY A 200 5.30 34.51 13.49
CA GLY A 200 5.51 35.88 13.06
C GLY A 200 6.27 36.55 14.19
#